data_AF-A0A9X3M662-F1
#
_entry.id   AF-A0A9X3M662-F1
#
_cell.length_a   1.000
_cell.length_b   1.000
_cell.length_c   1.000
_cell.angle_alpha   90.00
_cell.angle_beta   90.00
_cell.angle_gamma   90.00
#
_symmetry.space_group_name_H-M   'P 1'
#
loop_
_entity.id
_entity.type
_entity.pdbx_description
1 polymer ?
#
loop_
_entity_poly.entity_id
_entity_poly.type
_entity_poly.pdbx_seq_one_letter_code
_entity_poly.pdbx_strand_id
1 'polypeptide(L)' 'MLSDREIAILEFERHWWLDTSAKNEHIRGEFGVDPVRYFQQLNRLIERPEALDFDPVLVRMLLRRRDEE' A
#
# COMPACT_ATOMS: atom_id res chain seq x y z
N MET A 1 5.92 5.53 -14.51
CA MET A 1 6.71 6.24 -13.47
C MET A 1 5.81 6.42 -12.27
N LEU A 2 6.28 6.13 -11.06
CA LEU A 2 5.52 6.29 -9.82
C LEU A 2 5.58 7.75 -9.35
N SER A 3 4.47 8.27 -8.84
CA SER A 3 4.39 9.58 -8.19
C SER A 3 4.98 9.51 -6.78
N ASP A 4 5.44 10.62 -6.21
CA ASP A 4 5.96 10.66 -4.83
C ASP A 4 5.00 10.06 -3.80
N ARG A 5 3.70 10.27 -4.02
CA ARG A 5 2.65 9.69 -3.18
C ARG A 5 2.54 8.17 -3.33
N GLU A 6 2.70 7.64 -4.53
CA GLU A 6 2.68 6.20 -4.79
C GLU A 6 3.92 5.52 -4.19
N ILE A 7 5.08 6.17 -4.28
CA ILE A 7 6.31 5.73 -3.64
C ILE A 7 6.13 5.72 -2.10
N ALA A 8 5.61 6.80 -1.52
CA ALA A 8 5.34 6.89 -0.09
C ALA A 8 4.38 5.78 0.40
N ILE A 9 3.35 5.47 -0.38
CA ILE A 9 2.43 4.35 -0.09
C ILE A 9 3.18 3.01 -0.07
N LEU A 10 4.04 2.74 -1.05
CA LEU A 10 4.83 1.50 -1.09
C LEU A 10 5.83 1.43 0.06
N GLU A 11 6.51 2.53 0.37
CA GLU A 11 7.42 2.59 1.53
C GLU A 11 6.69 2.43 2.87
N PHE A 12 5.47 2.93 2.99
CA PHE A 12 4.63 2.73 4.16
C PHE A 12 4.21 1.25 4.30
N GLU A 13 3.81 0.60 3.21
CA GLU A 13 3.47 -0.83 3.21
C GLU A 13 4.67 -1.74 3.50
N ARG A 14 5.88 -1.27 3.21
CA ARG A 14 7.12 -1.97 3.56
C ARG A 14 7.34 -2.06 5.07
N HIS A 15 6.79 -1.13 5.85
CA HIS A 15 6.90 -1.17 7.30
C HIS A 15 6.01 -2.26 7.90
N TRP A 16 6.56 -2.96 8.91
CA TRP A 16 5.86 -4.08 9.55
C TRP A 16 4.78 -3.58 10.50
N TRP A 17 3.53 -3.56 10.03
CA TRP A 17 2.36 -3.28 10.85
C TRP A 17 1.92 -4.55 11.59
N LEU A 18 2.08 -4.55 12.92
CA LEU A 18 1.68 -5.67 13.79
C LEU A 18 0.17 -5.86 13.87
N ASP A 19 -0.60 -4.79 13.69
CA ASP A 19 -2.07 -4.79 13.80
C ASP A 19 -2.72 -3.93 12.72
N THR A 20 -3.74 -4.46 12.05
CA THR A 20 -4.49 -3.77 10.98
C THR A 20 -5.23 -2.53 11.50
N SER A 21 -5.64 -2.51 12.77
CA SER A 21 -6.29 -1.33 13.36
C SER A 21 -5.30 -0.19 13.56
N ALA A 22 -4.10 -0.48 14.05
CA ALA A 22 -3.03 0.52 14.19
C ALA A 22 -2.61 1.08 12.82
N LYS A 23 -2.59 0.22 11.80
CA LYS A 23 -2.33 0.62 10.42
C LYS A 23 -3.38 1.60 9.89
N ASN A 24 -4.66 1.35 10.12
CA ASN A 24 -5.75 2.23 9.65
C ASN A 24 -5.69 3.63 10.28
N GLU A 25 -5.33 3.71 11.57
CA GLU A 25 -5.15 5.00 12.25
C GLU A 25 -3.93 5.76 11.70
N HIS A 26 -2.82 5.06 11.46
CA HIS A 26 -1.65 5.65 10.80
C HIS A 26 -1.94 6.12 9.38
N ILE A 27 -2.68 5.36 8.57
CA ILE A 27 -3.08 5.78 7.22
C ILE A 27 -3.84 7.11 7.27
N ARG A 28 -4.77 7.24 8.22
CA ARG A 28 -5.53 8.48 8.42
C ARG A 28 -4.64 9.63 8.89
N GLY A 29 -3.70 9.38 9.78
CA GLY A 29 -2.79 10.40 10.31
C GLY A 29 -1.74 10.87 9.30
N GLU A 30 -1.15 9.95 8.55
CA GLU A 30 -0.02 10.21 7.65
C GLU A 30 -0.47 10.67 6.26
N PHE A 31 -1.49 10.03 5.70
CA PHE A 31 -1.98 10.34 4.35
C PHE A 31 -3.24 11.21 4.33
N GLY A 32 -3.90 11.41 5.48
CA GLY A 32 -5.11 12.22 5.57
C GLY A 32 -6.30 11.65 4.78
N VAL A 33 -6.29 10.36 4.47
CA VAL A 33 -7.33 9.70 3.68
C VAL A 33 -8.02 8.59 4.47
N ASP A 34 -9.24 8.30 4.08
CA ASP A 34 -9.94 7.15 4.63
C ASP A 34 -9.25 5.84 4.21
N PRO A 35 -9.11 4.84 5.11
CA PRO A 35 -8.48 3.55 4.83
C PRO A 35 -9.06 2.88 3.59
N VAL A 36 -10.38 2.96 3.38
CA VAL A 36 -11.03 2.37 2.21
C VAL A 36 -10.49 2.99 0.92
N ARG A 37 -10.31 4.32 0.90
CA ARG A 37 -9.77 5.04 -0.26
C ARG A 37 -8.28 4.76 -0.46
N TYR A 38 -7.54 4.59 0.63
CA TYR A 38 -6.14 4.19 0.60
C TYR A 38 -5.97 2.81 -0.02
N PHE A 39 -6.69 1.79 0.46
CA PHE A 39 -6.62 0.44 -0.08
C PHE A 39 -7.07 0.37 -1.55
N GLN A 40 -8.06 1.16 -1.96
CA GLN A 40 -8.42 1.27 -3.38
C GLN A 40 -7.30 1.87 -4.24
N GLN A 41 -6.56 2.86 -3.74
CA GLN A 41 -5.40 3.40 -4.45
C GLN A 41 -4.27 2.38 -4.49
N LEU A 42 -3.97 1.73 -3.36
CA LEU A 42 -2.97 0.69 -3.25
C LEU A 42 -3.25 -0.47 -4.22
N ASN A 43 -4.50 -0.94 -4.27
CA ASN A 43 -4.91 -2.03 -5.16
C ASN A 43 -4.68 -1.69 -6.63
N ARG A 44 -5.01 -0.47 -7.07
CA ARG A 44 -4.70 -0.03 -8.44
C ARG A 44 -3.20 0.14 -8.66
N LEU A 45 -2.45 0.52 -7.62
CA LEU A 45 -1.02 0.72 -7.70
C LEU A 45 -0.26 -0.60 -7.86
N ILE A 46 -0.59 -1.61 -7.07
CA ILE A 46 0.06 -2.93 -7.11
C ILE A 46 -0.24 -3.72 -8.39
N GLU A 47 -1.29 -3.34 -9.13
CA GLU A 47 -1.62 -3.90 -10.44
C GLU A 47 -0.79 -3.29 -11.58
N ARG A 48 -0.08 -2.18 -11.32
CA ARG A 48 0.75 -1.51 -12.31
C ARG A 48 2.14 -2.14 -12.40
N PRO A 49 2.71 -2.25 -13.62
CA PRO A 49 4.07 -2.77 -13.79
C PRO A 49 5.12 -1.89 -13.09
N GLU A 50 4.85 -0.60 -12.89
CA GLU A 50 5.81 0.29 -12.23
C GLU A 50 5.98 0.01 -10.74
N ALA A 51 4.95 -0.53 -10.07
CA ALA A 51 5.08 -0.95 -8.67
C ALA A 51 5.94 -2.21 -8.57
N LEU A 52 5.77 -3.15 -9.51
CA LEU A 52 6.60 -4.35 -9.62
C LEU A 52 8.07 -4.03 -9.92
N ASP A 53 8.33 -2.99 -10.70
CA ASP A 53 9.70 -2.53 -10.99
C ASP A 53 10.37 -1.89 -9.76
N PHE A 54 9.58 -1.23 -8.91
CA PHE A 54 10.06 -0.61 -7.67
C PHE A 54 10.38 -1.63 -6.58
N ASP A 55 9.41 -2.48 -6.21
CA ASP A 55 9.62 -3.57 -5.24
C ASP A 55 8.75 -4.78 -5.59
N PRO A 56 9.27 -5.74 -6.38
CA PRO A 56 8.48 -6.87 -6.83
C PRO A 56 8.11 -7.83 -5.69
N VAL A 57 8.87 -7.84 -4.59
CA VAL A 57 8.61 -8.74 -3.46
C VAL A 57 7.46 -8.19 -2.62
N LEU A 58 7.51 -6.91 -2.27
CA LEU A 58 6.44 -6.22 -1.56
C LEU A 58 5.13 -6.30 -2.34
N VAL A 59 5.16 -5.97 -3.64
CA VAL A 59 3.96 -5.96 -4.48
C VAL A 59 3.32 -7.34 -4.58
N ARG A 60 4.10 -8.42 -4.72
CA ARG A 60 3.56 -9.80 -4.70
C ARG A 60 2.96 -10.17 -3.36
N MET A 61 3.56 -9.74 -2.25
CA MET A 61 3.01 -9.96 -0.91
C MET A 61 1.68 -9.22 -0.72
N LEU A 62 1.58 -7.98 -1.19
CA LEU A 62 0.37 -7.18 -1.15
C LEU A 62 -0.74 -7.74 -2.03
N LEU A 63 -0.41 -8.19 -3.24
CA LEU A 63 -1.35 -8.88 -4.14
C LEU A 63 -1.91 -10.14 -3.48
N ARG A 64 -1.07 -10.90 -2.77
CA ARG A 64 -1.52 -12.10 -2.03
C ARG A 64 -2.43 -11.75 -0.86
N ARG A 65 -2.09 -10.71 -0.08
CA ARG A 65 -2.96 -10.22 1.00
C ARG A 65 -4.33 -9.76 0.50
N ARG A 66 -4.38 -9.12 -0.68
CA ARG A 66 -5.63 -8.70 -1.32
C ARG A 66 -6.54 -9.89 -1.67
N ASP A 67 -5.95 -11.00 -2.12
CA ASP A 67 -6.71 -12.20 -2.50
C ASP A 67 -7.25 -12.97 -1.27
N GLU A 68 -6.68 -12.71 -0.10
CA GLU A 68 -7.06 -13.31 1.18
C GLU A 68 -8.17 -12.53 1.93
N GLU A 69 -8.53 -11.31 1.49
CA GLU A 69 -9.66 -10.50 2.03
C GLU A 69 -10.97 -10.72 1.27
#